data_AF-A0A956BAX3-F1
#
_entry.id   AF-A0A956BAX3-F1
#
_cell.length_a   1.000
_cell.length_b   1.000
_cell.length_c   1.000
_cell.angle_alpha   90.00
_cell.angle_beta   90.00
_cell.angle_gamma   90.00
#
_symmetry.space_group_name_H-M   'P 1'
#
loop_
_entity.id
_entity.type
_entity.pdbx_description
1 polymer ?
#
loop_
_entity_poly.entity_id
_entity_poly.type
_entity_poly.pdbx_seq_one_letter_code
_entity_poly.pdbx_strand_id
1 'polypeptide(L)' 'MSTQSPPDPDSGAAGVRFGCGAVVGLAAGFASTVSFVELGPLGVTLLCLGTALVFGLLAVRRGDRFWERLRDWLWWV' A
#
# COMPACT_ATOMS: atom_id res chain seq x y z
N MET A 1 9.93 -35.95 5.28
CA MET A 1 8.72 -35.11 5.26
C MET A 1 8.89 -34.03 6.31
N SER A 2 9.28 -32.83 5.90
CA SER A 2 9.48 -31.71 6.82
C SER A 2 8.11 -31.09 7.12
N THR A 3 7.60 -31.32 8.33
CA THR A 3 6.45 -30.60 8.87
C THR A 3 6.90 -29.18 9.19
N GLN A 4 6.85 -28.27 8.21
CA GLN A 4 6.91 -26.84 8.52
C GLN A 4 5.60 -26.47 9.21
N SER A 5 5.66 -26.29 10.53
CA SER A 5 4.63 -25.52 11.24
C SER A 5 4.48 -24.18 10.51
N PRO A 6 3.25 -23.68 10.29
CA PRO A 6 3.06 -22.38 9.66
C PRO A 6 3.85 -21.36 10.48
N PRO A 7 4.69 -20.51 9.83
CA PRO A 7 5.41 -19.48 10.55
C PRO A 7 4.40 -18.65 11.32
N ASP A 8 4.66 -18.45 12.62
CA ASP A 8 4.00 -17.41 13.41
C ASP A 8 3.95 -16.13 12.56
N PRO A 9 2.89 -15.30 12.60
CA PRO A 9 2.86 -14.05 11.86
C PRO A 9 3.96 -13.13 12.39
N ASP A 10 5.17 -13.30 11.86
CA ASP A 10 6.38 -12.62 12.24
C ASP A 10 6.13 -11.12 12.06
N SER A 11 6.43 -10.33 13.08
CA SER A 11 6.38 -8.87 13.03
C SER A 11 7.12 -8.30 11.81
N GLY A 12 8.10 -9.05 11.26
CA GLY A 12 8.78 -8.74 10.00
C GLY A 12 7.86 -8.78 8.76
N ALA A 13 6.94 -9.74 8.67
CA ALA A 13 5.98 -9.81 7.55
C ALA A 13 5.00 -8.63 7.55
N ALA A 14 4.62 -8.15 8.74
CA ALA A 14 3.80 -6.95 8.87
C ALA A 14 4.57 -5.69 8.40
N GLY A 15 5.85 -5.56 8.77
CA GLY A 15 6.70 -4.45 8.32
C GLY A 15 6.89 -4.42 6.79
N VAL A 16 7.14 -5.58 6.17
CA VAL A 16 7.27 -5.68 4.72
C VAL A 16 5.95 -5.34 4.00
N ARG A 17 4.82 -5.83 4.51
CA ARG A 17 3.48 -5.49 3.98
C ARG A 17 3.19 -4.00 4.08
N PHE A 18 3.54 -3.37 5.20
CA PHE A 18 3.41 -1.92 5.37
C PHE A 18 4.28 -1.17 4.35
N GLY A 19 5.56 -1.53 4.24
CA GLY A 19 6.50 -0.89 3.33
C GLY A 19 6.04 -0.95 1.88
N CYS A 20 5.69 -2.15 1.39
CA CYS A 20 5.16 -2.32 0.05
C CYS A 20 3.83 -1.55 -0.15
N GLY A 21 2.92 -1.60 0.83
CA GLY A 21 1.67 -0.84 0.77
C GLY A 21 1.91 0.68 0.72
N ALA A 22 2.86 1.19 1.49
CA ALA A 22 3.21 2.60 1.51
C ALA A 22 3.84 3.07 0.19
N VAL A 23 4.73 2.26 -0.41
CA VAL A 23 5.32 2.56 -1.72
C VAL A 23 4.25 2.61 -2.81
N VAL A 24 3.32 1.65 -2.83
CA VAL A 24 2.18 1.65 -3.76
C VAL A 24 1.30 2.88 -3.52
N GLY A 25 0.98 3.19 -2.26
CA GLY A 25 0.17 4.35 -1.91
C GLY A 25 0.83 5.66 -2.33
N LEU A 26 2.15 5.76 -2.23
CA LEU A 26 2.92 6.92 -2.66
C LEU A 26 2.90 7.07 -4.19
N ALA A 27 3.07 5.96 -4.93
CA ALA A 27 2.94 5.95 -6.38
C ALA A 27 1.52 6.34 -6.85
N ALA A 28 0.48 5.82 -6.18
CA ALA A 28 -0.91 6.19 -6.47
C ALA A 28 -1.20 7.67 -6.14
N GLY A 29 -0.66 8.16 -5.02
CA GLY A 29 -0.75 9.57 -4.64
C GLY A 29 -0.09 10.47 -5.68
N PHE A 30 1.12 10.11 -6.12
CA PHE A 30 1.83 10.86 -7.16
C PHE A 30 1.11 10.81 -8.50
N ALA A 31 0.61 9.64 -8.95
CA ALA A 31 -0.20 9.55 -10.16
C ALA A 31 -1.44 10.46 -10.10
N SER A 32 -2.06 10.58 -8.93
CA SER A 32 -3.21 11.45 -8.71
C SER A 32 -2.84 12.94 -8.79
N THR A 33 -1.60 13.34 -8.49
CA THR A 33 -1.18 14.75 -8.58
C THR A 33 -1.25 15.31 -10.00
N VAL A 34 -1.15 14.46 -11.02
CA VAL A 34 -1.35 14.86 -12.44
C VAL A 34 -2.78 15.39 -12.66
N SER A 35 -3.76 14.87 -11.91
CA SER A 35 -5.15 15.33 -11.96
C SER A 35 -5.43 16.51 -11.03
N PHE A 36 -4.57 16.78 -10.05
CA PHE A 36 -4.75 17.82 -9.04
C PHE A 36 -3.59 18.82 -9.03
N VAL A 37 -3.21 19.31 -10.21
CA VAL A 37 -2.11 20.29 -10.39
C VAL A 37 -2.34 21.61 -9.62
N GLU A 38 -3.58 21.92 -9.26
CA GLU A 38 -3.92 23.09 -8.43
C GLU A 38 -3.58 22.92 -6.94
N LEU A 39 -3.31 21.69 -6.48
CA LEU A 39 -2.80 21.48 -5.13
C LEU A 39 -1.39 22.03 -5.03
N GLY A 40 -1.21 23.07 -4.21
CA GLY A 40 0.12 23.56 -3.86
C GLY A 40 1.02 22.47 -3.24
N PRO A 41 2.31 22.74 -3.03
CA PRO A 41 3.29 21.74 -2.59
C PRO A 41 2.92 21.05 -1.26
N LEU A 42 2.23 21.78 -0.37
CA LEU A 42 1.69 21.22 0.87
C LEU A 42 0.55 20.22 0.60
N GLY A 43 -0.36 20.52 -0.33
CA GLY A 43 -1.46 19.64 -0.70
C GLY A 43 -0.96 18.34 -1.32
N VAL A 44 0.02 18.42 -2.23
CA VAL A 44 0.68 17.25 -2.83
C VAL A 44 1.35 16.38 -1.76
N THR A 45 2.08 17.00 -0.83
CA THR A 45 2.76 16.27 0.25
C THR A 45 1.76 15.55 1.15
N LEU A 46 0.68 16.22 1.55
CA LEU A 46 -0.39 15.64 2.38
C LEU A 46 -1.13 14.52 1.65
N LEU A 47 -1.36 14.68 0.34
CA LEU A 47 -1.99 13.64 -0.49
C LEU A 47 -1.11 12.39 -0.52
N CYS A 48 0.16 12.52 -0.87
CA CYS A 48 1.10 11.40 -0.94
C CYS A 48 1.31 10.71 0.41
N LEU A 49 1.44 11.49 1.50
CA LEU A 49 1.53 10.90 2.85
C LEU A 49 0.23 10.19 3.24
N GLY A 50 -0.92 10.80 2.95
CA GLY A 50 -2.23 10.24 3.25
C GLY A 50 -2.46 8.92 2.52
N THR A 51 -2.19 8.86 1.21
CA THR A 51 -2.33 7.63 0.43
C THR A 51 -1.32 6.57 0.84
N ALA A 52 -0.07 6.92 1.10
CA ALA A 52 0.95 6.00 1.61
C ALA A 52 0.54 5.38 2.95
N LEU A 53 0.05 6.19 3.90
CA LEU A 53 -0.43 5.69 5.19
C LEU A 53 -1.66 4.81 5.05
N VAL A 54 -2.65 5.22 4.24
CA VAL A 54 -3.89 4.43 4.04
C VAL A 54 -3.58 3.08 3.41
N PHE A 55 -2.78 3.05 2.35
CA PHE A 55 -2.40 1.80 1.66
C PHE A 55 -1.48 0.94 2.52
N GLY A 56 -0.50 1.53 3.22
CA GLY A 56 0.35 0.81 4.17
C GLY A 56 -0.47 0.16 5.29
N LEU A 57 -1.38 0.90 5.92
CA LEU A 57 -2.25 0.38 6.98
C LEU A 57 -3.23 -0.67 6.47
N LEU A 58 -3.79 -0.49 5.27
CA LEU A 58 -4.66 -1.48 4.65
C LEU A 58 -3.91 -2.76 4.29
N ALA A 59 -2.68 -2.66 3.78
CA ALA A 59 -1.82 -3.81 3.49
C ALA A 59 -1.48 -4.60 4.75
N VAL A 60 -1.26 -3.93 5.89
CA VAL A 60 -1.04 -4.60 7.19
C VAL A 60 -2.32 -5.25 7.70
N ARG A 61 -3.44 -4.52 7.71
CA ARG A 61 -4.70 -4.99 8.31
C ARG A 61 -5.41 -6.06 7.49
N ARG A 62 -5.39 -5.96 6.16
CA ARG A 62 -6.04 -6.91 5.25
C ARG A 62 -5.08 -7.96 4.69
N GLY A 63 -3.77 -7.75 4.82
CA GLY A 63 -2.76 -8.68 4.31
C GLY A 63 -2.96 -8.95 2.83
N ASP A 64 -3.03 -10.23 2.46
CA ASP A 64 -3.06 -10.68 1.07
C ASP A 64 -4.36 -10.29 0.35
N ARG A 65 -5.49 -10.16 1.07
CA ARG A 65 -6.77 -9.71 0.48
C ARG A 65 -6.71 -8.30 -0.09
N PHE A 66 -5.84 -7.44 0.46
CA PHE A 66 -5.61 -6.12 -0.11
C PHE A 66 -4.86 -6.24 -1.44
N TRP A 67 -3.81 -7.06 -1.48
CA TRP A 67 -3.00 -7.27 -2.67
C TRP A 67 -3.76 -7.97 -3.80
N GLU A 68 -4.65 -8.91 -3.49
CA GLU A 68 -5.55 -9.52 -4.47
C GLU A 68 -6.45 -8.48 -5.12
N ARG A 69 -7.17 -7.69 -4.31
CA ARG A 69 -8.05 -6.63 -4.84
C ARG A 69 -7.29 -5.57 -5.63
N LEU A 70 -6.10 -5.19 -5.16
CA LEU A 70 -5.25 -4.23 -5.86
C LEU A 70 -4.82 -4.76 -7.22
N ARG A 71 -4.44 -6.05 -7.29
CA ARG A 71 -4.07 -6.73 -8.54
C ARG A 71 -5.27 -6.83 -9.48
N ASP A 72 -6.43 -7.21 -8.98
CA ASP A 72 -7.66 -7.29 -9.78
C ASP A 72 -8.02 -5.93 -10.36
N TRP A 73 -7.85 -4.86 -9.58
CA TRP A 73 -8.08 -3.49 -10.03
C TRP A 73 -7.05 -3.04 -11.07
N LEU A 74 -5.76 -3.30 -10.86
CA LEU A 74 -4.68 -3.02 -11.81
C LEU A 74 -4.81 -3.80 -13.11
N TRP A 75 -5.34 -5.01 -13.08
CA TRP A 75 -5.55 -5.83 -14.27
C TRP A 75 -6.77 -5.38 -15.09
N TRP A 76 -7.71 -4.67 -14.46
CA TRP A 76 -8.90 -4.11 -15.09
C TRP A 76 -8.68 -2.72 -15.69
N VAL A 77 -7.58 -2.04 -15.35
CA VAL A 77 -7.14 -0.75 -15.91
C VAL A 77 -6.27 -0.99 -17.13
#